data_AF-A0A561DWA0-F1
#
_entry.id   AF-A0A561DWA0-F1
#
_cell.length_a   1.000
_cell.length_b   1.000
_cell.length_c   1.000
_cell.angle_alpha   90.00
_cell.angle_beta   90.00
_cell.angle_gamma   90.00
#
_symmetry.space_group_name_H-M   'P 1'
#
loop_
_entity.id
_entity.type
_entity.pdbx_description
1 polymer ?
#
loop_
_entity_poly.entity_id
_entity_poly.type
_entity_poly.pdbx_seq_one_letter_code
_entity_poly.pdbx_strand_id
1 'polypeptide(L)'
;MRQVLVVHFSQTGQLNRLVQSVCVPLQASDGVQVDFLALQPAQPFPFPWPFLGFFRIFPETVLMKPQPLLPLAVDPDKRYDLIILAYQVWFLSPSLPCTSFLASPEAAQLLKGSPVVTLIGCRNMWLMAQEKVKARLQALGAKLVDNVVLTDACGTAASFLATPLWMFTGRQKPYSWVPRAGIDETEIAAASRFGEAMARRLLADQQPIEQPMLSGLGAVKVDEKLIASEKVGNRSFTLWSRLLSALGPQQSRRRGAGLVVYIVFLICLIITVVPITAVLKKLLAPLSKARIQREKAYFAGPSGE
;
A
#
# COMPACT_ATOMS: atom_id res chain seq x y z
N MET A 1 -20.54 5.95 22.04
CA MET A 1 -20.22 5.25 20.78
C MET A 1 -18.74 5.42 20.49
N ARG A 2 -18.07 4.35 20.05
CA ARG A 2 -16.68 4.38 19.59
C ARG A 2 -16.61 5.02 18.20
N GLN A 3 -15.59 5.82 17.95
CA GLN A 3 -15.41 6.57 16.70
C GLN A 3 -14.29 5.94 15.87
N VAL A 4 -14.60 5.53 14.64
CA VAL A 4 -13.64 4.96 13.69
C VAL A 4 -13.56 5.85 12.46
N LEU A 5 -12.34 6.24 12.06
CA LEU A 5 -12.11 6.94 10.79
C LEU A 5 -11.51 5.98 9.77
N VAL A 6 -12.08 5.95 8.58
CA VAL A 6 -11.55 5.19 7.45
C VAL A 6 -11.03 6.15 6.40
N VAL A 7 -9.71 6.30 6.33
CA VAL A 7 -9.05 7.10 5.30
C VAL A 7 -8.73 6.20 4.12
N HIS A 8 -9.24 6.50 2.93
CA HIS A 8 -9.04 5.62 1.78
C HIS A 8 -8.86 6.36 0.45
N PHE A 9 -8.12 5.73 -0.47
CA PHE A 9 -8.04 6.12 -1.87
C PHE A 9 -7.95 4.87 -2.75
N SER A 10 -8.86 4.72 -3.70
CA SER A 10 -8.79 3.65 -4.70
C SER A 10 -8.82 4.21 -6.11
N GLN A 11 -7.86 3.78 -6.93
CA GLN A 11 -7.82 4.17 -8.33
C GLN A 11 -8.73 3.30 -9.20
N THR A 12 -8.77 1.99 -8.92
CA THR A 12 -9.53 1.02 -9.72
C THR A 12 -10.82 0.55 -9.06
N GLY A 13 -11.12 1.05 -7.87
CA GLY A 13 -12.24 0.60 -7.03
C GLY A 13 -11.94 -0.69 -6.23
N GLN A 14 -10.88 -1.43 -6.52
CA GLN A 14 -10.57 -2.68 -5.79
C GLN A 14 -10.36 -2.45 -4.29
N LEU A 15 -9.59 -1.42 -3.92
CA LEU A 15 -9.37 -1.11 -2.51
C LEU A 15 -10.64 -0.60 -1.83
N ASN A 16 -11.53 0.10 -2.55
CA ASN A 16 -12.83 0.50 -1.98
C ASN A 16 -13.69 -0.73 -1.63
N ARG A 17 -13.69 -1.77 -2.47
CA ARG A 17 -14.41 -3.03 -2.16
C ARG A 17 -13.82 -3.74 -0.95
N LEU A 18 -12.50 -3.73 -0.81
CA LEU A 18 -11.82 -4.26 0.37
C LEU A 18 -12.18 -3.46 1.63
N VAL A 19 -12.10 -2.13 1.56
CA VAL A 19 -12.54 -1.23 2.64
C VAL A 19 -13.98 -1.53 3.04
N GLN A 20 -14.89 -1.66 2.06
CA GLN A 20 -16.29 -1.98 2.33
C GLN A 20 -16.44 -3.30 3.08
N SER A 21 -15.78 -4.38 2.62
CA SER A 21 -15.84 -5.69 3.28
C SER A 21 -15.37 -5.62 4.74
N VAL A 22 -14.25 -4.94 4.99
CA VAL A 22 -13.71 -4.73 6.34
C VAL A 22 -14.63 -3.88 7.21
N CYS A 23 -15.34 -2.89 6.64
CA CYS A 23 -16.14 -1.95 7.41
C CYS A 23 -17.58 -2.43 7.67
N VAL A 24 -18.10 -3.40 6.91
CA VAL A 24 -19.48 -3.92 7.09
C VAL A 24 -19.76 -4.34 8.56
N PRO A 25 -18.91 -5.14 9.23
CA PRO A 25 -19.15 -5.52 10.63
C PRO A 25 -19.07 -4.34 11.61
N LEU A 26 -18.21 -3.34 11.33
CA LEU A 26 -18.10 -2.14 12.15
C LEU A 26 -19.37 -1.28 12.04
N GLN A 27 -19.88 -1.08 10.82
CA GLN A 27 -21.10 -0.32 10.57
C GLN A 27 -22.36 -1.00 11.12
N ALA A 28 -22.37 -2.33 11.18
CA ALA A 28 -23.46 -3.12 11.75
C ALA A 28 -23.48 -3.13 13.29
N SER A 29 -22.47 -2.56 13.95
CA SER A 29 -22.35 -2.55 15.40
C SER A 29 -22.93 -1.26 16.00
N ASP A 30 -24.02 -1.34 16.76
CA ASP A 30 -24.70 -0.17 17.36
C ASP A 30 -23.79 0.70 18.26
N GLY A 31 -22.70 0.13 18.78
CA GLY A 31 -21.72 0.85 19.61
C GLY A 31 -20.63 1.59 18.84
N VAL A 32 -20.58 1.49 17.50
CA VAL A 32 -19.49 2.01 16.66
C VAL A 32 -20.04 2.97 15.60
N GLN A 33 -19.44 4.15 15.51
CA GLN A 33 -19.65 5.10 14.43
C GLN A 33 -18.45 5.06 13.49
N VAL A 34 -18.71 4.89 12.19
CA VAL A 34 -17.67 4.83 11.15
C VAL A 34 -17.82 6.04 10.24
N ASP A 35 -16.79 6.88 10.21
CA ASP A 35 -16.67 7.99 9.27
C ASP A 35 -15.72 7.61 8.12
N PHE A 36 -16.07 7.98 6.89
CA PHE A 36 -15.26 7.71 5.71
C PHE A 36 -14.65 8.99 5.16
N LEU A 37 -13.32 9.03 5.05
CA LEU A 37 -12.57 10.07 4.38
C LEU A 37 -11.98 9.52 3.07
N ALA A 38 -12.71 9.74 1.98
CA ALA A 38 -12.22 9.46 0.63
C ALA A 38 -11.25 10.56 0.18
N LEU A 39 -9.98 10.22 0.01
CA LEU A 39 -8.97 11.19 -0.45
C LEU A 39 -9.17 11.47 -1.94
N GLN A 40 -9.27 12.75 -2.29
CA GLN A 40 -9.47 13.19 -3.66
C GLN A 40 -8.30 14.06 -4.10
N PRO A 41 -7.45 13.61 -5.05
CA PRO A 41 -6.41 14.48 -5.59
C PRO A 41 -7.04 15.63 -6.37
N ALA A 42 -6.49 16.84 -6.26
CA ALA A 42 -6.99 18.01 -6.99
C ALA A 42 -6.92 17.81 -8.51
N GLN A 43 -5.95 17.02 -8.97
CA GLN A 43 -5.87 16.50 -10.34
C GLN A 43 -6.07 14.99 -10.31
N PRO A 44 -7.21 14.46 -10.80
CA PRO A 44 -7.48 13.03 -10.84
C PRO A 44 -6.41 12.26 -11.62
N PHE A 45 -5.97 11.13 -11.06
CA PHE A 45 -5.08 10.22 -11.78
C PHE A 45 -5.87 9.38 -12.78
N PRO A 46 -5.45 9.29 -14.05
CA PRO A 46 -6.22 8.58 -15.07
C PRO A 46 -6.23 7.08 -14.80
N PHE A 47 -7.31 6.43 -15.21
CA PHE A 47 -7.39 4.98 -15.32
C PHE A 47 -8.30 4.63 -16.52
N PRO A 48 -7.83 3.83 -17.50
CA PRO A 48 -6.48 3.28 -17.63
C PRO A 48 -5.41 4.36 -17.83
N TRP A 49 -4.15 4.01 -17.55
CA TRP A 49 -3.03 4.92 -17.66
C TRP A 49 -2.45 4.98 -19.08
N PRO A 50 -2.17 6.19 -19.60
CA PRO A 50 -1.19 6.35 -20.67
C PRO A 50 0.20 5.88 -20.19
N PHE A 51 0.91 5.09 -20.99
CA PHE A 51 2.17 4.46 -20.60
C PHE A 51 3.19 5.44 -20.01
N LEU A 52 3.52 6.53 -20.72
CA LEU A 52 4.42 7.56 -20.20
C LEU A 52 3.82 8.33 -19.02
N GLY A 53 2.51 8.51 -18.97
CA GLY A 53 1.82 9.16 -17.85
C GLY A 53 2.02 8.39 -16.54
N PHE A 54 1.93 7.06 -16.58
CA PHE A 54 2.19 6.19 -15.43
C PHE A 54 3.61 6.37 -14.88
N PHE A 55 4.63 6.35 -15.76
CA PHE A 55 6.01 6.54 -15.34
C PHE A 55 6.34 7.99 -14.97
N ARG A 56 5.57 8.99 -15.41
CA ARG A 56 5.83 10.40 -15.04
C ARG A 56 5.65 10.67 -13.55
N ILE A 57 4.72 9.96 -12.89
CA ILE A 57 4.49 10.10 -11.44
C ILE A 57 5.49 9.30 -10.59
N PHE A 58 6.34 8.47 -11.21
CA PHE A 58 7.28 7.60 -10.50
C PHE A 58 8.18 8.36 -9.52
N PRO A 59 8.89 9.43 -9.93
CA PRO A 59 9.81 10.12 -9.02
C PRO A 59 9.11 10.77 -7.82
N GLU A 60 7.97 11.43 -8.01
CA GLU A 60 7.20 12.02 -6.91
C GLU A 60 6.71 10.94 -5.94
N THR A 61 6.24 9.80 -6.47
CA THR A 61 5.72 8.69 -5.67
C THR A 61 6.80 8.06 -4.81
N VAL A 62 7.96 7.76 -5.39
CA VAL A 62 9.07 7.12 -4.67
C VAL A 62 9.65 8.04 -3.59
N LEU A 63 9.79 9.33 -3.92
CA LEU A 63 10.29 10.36 -3.00
C LEU A 63 9.24 10.87 -2.01
N MET A 64 8.00 10.35 -2.09
CA MET A 64 6.87 10.78 -1.27
C MET A 64 6.67 12.30 -1.29
N LYS A 65 6.74 12.90 -2.47
CA LYS A 65 6.46 14.33 -2.67
C LYS A 65 4.94 14.54 -2.64
N PRO A 66 4.40 15.31 -1.67
CA PRO A 66 2.98 15.59 -1.60
C PRO A 66 2.48 16.27 -2.88
N GLN A 67 1.22 16.03 -3.20
CA GLN A 67 0.48 16.67 -4.28
C GLN A 67 -0.81 17.29 -3.70
N PRO A 68 -1.35 18.34 -4.33
CA PRO A 68 -2.58 18.95 -3.83
C PRO A 68 -3.75 17.94 -3.78
N LEU A 69 -4.44 17.90 -2.64
CA LEU A 69 -5.72 17.24 -2.47
C LEU A 69 -6.83 18.29 -2.53
N LEU A 70 -8.05 17.89 -2.85
CA LEU A 70 -9.24 18.66 -2.48
C LEU A 70 -9.33 18.73 -0.94
N PRO A 71 -10.03 19.75 -0.39
CA PRO A 71 -10.23 19.86 1.05
C PRO A 71 -10.74 18.56 1.65
N LEU A 72 -10.18 18.16 2.79
CA LEU A 72 -10.57 16.93 3.46
C LEU A 72 -11.96 17.12 4.07
N ALA A 73 -12.89 16.24 3.73
CA ALA A 73 -14.25 16.25 4.27
C ALA A 73 -14.29 15.57 5.65
N VAL A 74 -13.50 16.06 6.60
CA VAL A 74 -13.41 15.58 7.98
C VAL A 74 -13.12 16.75 8.90
N ASP A 75 -13.67 16.70 10.11
CA ASP A 75 -13.28 17.61 11.18
C ASP A 75 -11.92 17.16 11.75
N PRO A 76 -10.84 17.95 11.59
CA PRO A 76 -9.51 17.57 12.07
C PRO A 76 -9.41 17.59 13.60
N ASP A 77 -10.32 18.26 14.31
CA ASP A 77 -10.38 18.26 15.77
C ASP A 77 -11.11 17.05 16.34
N LYS A 78 -11.87 16.32 15.51
CA LYS A 78 -12.54 15.09 15.93
C LYS A 78 -11.51 14.03 16.33
N ARG A 79 -11.77 13.36 17.45
CA ARG A 79 -10.95 12.25 17.96
C ARG A 79 -11.56 10.92 17.57
N TYR A 80 -10.68 10.00 17.20
CA TYR A 80 -11.05 8.66 16.77
C TYR A 80 -10.38 7.62 17.67
N ASP A 81 -11.17 6.63 18.09
CA ASP A 81 -10.71 5.47 18.86
C ASP A 81 -9.91 4.49 17.99
N LEU A 82 -10.07 4.56 16.66
CA LEU A 82 -9.31 3.80 15.68
C LEU A 82 -9.30 4.51 14.32
N ILE A 83 -8.15 4.51 13.65
CA ILE A 83 -8.03 4.99 12.27
C ILE A 83 -7.60 3.84 11.36
N ILE A 84 -8.41 3.53 10.35
CA ILE A 84 -8.07 2.59 9.28
C ILE A 84 -7.49 3.41 8.12
N LEU A 85 -6.19 3.28 7.89
CA LEU A 85 -5.48 3.92 6.79
C LEU A 85 -5.36 2.94 5.62
N ALA A 86 -6.31 3.01 4.69
CA ALA A 86 -6.37 2.17 3.51
C ALA A 86 -5.63 2.82 2.32
N TYR A 87 -4.60 2.15 1.80
CA TYR A 87 -3.83 2.69 0.68
C TYR A 87 -3.34 1.64 -0.32
N GLN A 88 -3.08 2.11 -1.53
CA GLN A 88 -2.51 1.32 -2.62
C GLN A 88 -0.99 1.53 -2.67
N VAL A 89 -0.25 0.50 -3.08
CA VAL A 89 1.20 0.59 -3.30
C VAL A 89 1.48 0.98 -4.75
N TRP A 90 2.18 2.10 -4.94
CA TRP A 90 2.68 2.57 -6.22
C TRP A 90 4.20 2.65 -6.17
N PHE A 91 4.89 1.94 -7.06
CA PHE A 91 6.37 1.97 -7.15
C PHE A 91 7.10 1.73 -5.81
N LEU A 92 6.63 0.76 -5.02
CA LEU A 92 7.19 0.43 -3.68
C LEU A 92 7.06 1.58 -2.64
N SER A 93 6.09 2.46 -2.86
CA SER A 93 5.70 3.56 -1.97
C SER A 93 4.17 3.59 -1.78
N PRO A 94 3.66 4.24 -0.71
CA PRO A 94 2.25 4.56 -0.66
C PRO A 94 1.85 5.46 -1.84
N SER A 95 0.63 5.28 -2.36
CA SER A 95 0.08 6.12 -3.43
C SER A 95 0.16 7.61 -3.10
N LEU A 96 0.23 8.46 -4.13
CA LEU A 96 0.38 9.91 -3.95
C LEU A 96 -0.74 10.55 -3.11
N PRO A 97 -2.03 10.16 -3.21
CA PRO A 97 -3.06 10.71 -2.34
C PRO A 97 -2.82 10.38 -0.86
N CYS A 98 -2.46 9.14 -0.55
CA CYS A 98 -2.11 8.74 0.83
C CYS A 98 -0.87 9.49 1.33
N THR A 99 0.17 9.61 0.51
CA THR A 99 1.36 10.41 0.82
C THR A 99 1.00 11.87 1.15
N SER A 100 0.08 12.44 0.37
CA SER A 100 -0.33 13.85 0.50
C SER A 100 -1.15 14.06 1.77
N PHE A 101 -2.05 13.14 2.09
CA PHE A 101 -2.75 13.11 3.37
C PHE A 101 -1.76 13.03 4.53
N LEU A 102 -0.83 12.07 4.54
CA LEU A 102 0.17 11.91 5.61
C LEU A 102 1.12 13.12 5.77
N ALA A 103 1.15 14.04 4.80
CA ALA A 103 1.93 15.27 4.87
C ALA A 103 1.08 16.51 5.25
N SER A 104 -0.23 16.36 5.38
CA SER A 104 -1.16 17.45 5.69
C SER A 104 -1.19 17.79 7.19
N PRO A 105 -1.44 19.07 7.56
CA PRO A 105 -1.67 19.47 8.94
C PRO A 105 -2.83 18.72 9.61
N GLU A 106 -3.90 18.47 8.86
CA GLU A 106 -5.10 17.76 9.32
C GLU A 106 -4.76 16.32 9.73
N ALA A 107 -3.94 15.61 8.93
CA ALA A 107 -3.48 14.28 9.29
C ALA A 107 -2.61 14.30 10.55
N ALA A 108 -1.78 15.33 10.75
CA ALA A 108 -0.99 15.48 11.96
C ALA A 108 -1.87 15.66 13.21
N GLN A 109 -3.03 16.29 13.09
CA GLN A 109 -4.00 16.42 14.18
C GLN A 109 -4.76 15.11 14.42
N LEU A 110 -5.30 14.52 13.36
CA LEU A 110 -6.11 13.30 13.42
C LEU A 110 -5.32 12.08 13.94
N LEU A 111 -4.06 11.92 13.49
CA LEU A 111 -3.27 10.73 13.75
C LEU A 111 -2.50 10.77 15.09
N LYS A 112 -2.30 11.96 15.67
CA LYS A 112 -1.49 12.11 16.89
C LYS A 112 -2.12 11.38 18.08
N GLY A 113 -1.42 10.38 18.60
CA GLY A 113 -1.88 9.53 19.71
C GLY A 113 -2.93 8.50 19.32
N SER A 114 -3.40 8.50 18.07
CA SER A 114 -4.45 7.60 17.60
C SER A 114 -3.90 6.22 17.24
N PRO A 115 -4.59 5.12 17.59
CA PRO A 115 -4.23 3.80 17.10
C PRO A 115 -4.63 3.68 15.62
N VAL A 116 -3.74 3.10 14.82
CA VAL A 116 -3.86 3.00 13.37
C VAL A 116 -3.76 1.55 12.91
N VAL A 117 -4.69 1.13 12.06
CA VAL A 117 -4.60 -0.10 11.26
C VAL A 117 -4.31 0.31 9.83
N THR A 118 -3.24 -0.21 9.23
CA THR A 118 -3.04 -0.05 7.78
C THR A 118 -3.78 -1.14 7.01
N LEU A 119 -4.42 -0.78 5.90
CA LEU A 119 -5.12 -1.72 5.02
C LEU A 119 -4.58 -1.57 3.59
N ILE A 120 -3.84 -2.58 3.13
CA ILE A 120 -3.12 -2.54 1.87
C ILE A 120 -3.75 -3.52 0.89
N GLY A 121 -4.23 -2.98 -0.24
CA GLY A 121 -4.52 -3.77 -1.43
C GLY A 121 -3.40 -3.58 -2.45
N CYS A 122 -2.68 -4.64 -2.79
CA CYS A 122 -1.55 -4.54 -3.71
C CYS A 122 -1.34 -5.82 -4.52
N ARG A 123 -0.30 -5.79 -5.36
CA ARG A 123 0.10 -6.94 -6.16
C ARG A 123 0.83 -7.99 -5.32
N ASN A 124 1.96 -7.64 -4.72
CA ASN A 124 2.80 -8.56 -3.95
C ASN A 124 3.93 -7.86 -3.18
N MET A 125 4.42 -6.72 -3.69
CA MET A 125 5.48 -5.93 -3.07
C MET A 125 4.88 -4.73 -2.34
N TRP A 126 4.86 -4.80 -1.02
CA TRP A 126 4.28 -3.78 -0.14
C TRP A 126 5.19 -3.43 1.04
N LEU A 127 6.23 -4.21 1.29
CA LEU A 127 7.06 -4.11 2.48
C LEU A 127 7.68 -2.71 2.59
N MET A 128 8.28 -2.21 1.52
CA MET A 128 8.95 -0.91 1.53
C MET A 128 7.97 0.25 1.57
N ALA A 129 6.77 0.08 1.01
CA ALA A 129 5.70 1.07 1.15
C ALA A 129 5.24 1.15 2.61
N GLN A 130 5.06 0.00 3.27
CA GLN A 130 4.68 -0.05 4.67
C GLN A 130 5.77 0.49 5.59
N GLU A 131 7.05 0.27 5.31
CA GLU A 131 8.14 0.89 6.08
C GLU A 131 8.10 2.42 5.99
N LYS A 132 7.81 2.96 4.81
CA LYS A 132 7.63 4.42 4.62
C LYS A 132 6.42 4.94 5.40
N VAL A 133 5.30 4.20 5.38
CA VAL A 133 4.09 4.56 6.16
C VAL A 133 4.34 4.46 7.66
N LYS A 134 5.00 3.39 8.15
CA LYS A 134 5.42 3.23 9.55
C LYS A 134 6.23 4.44 10.03
N ALA A 135 7.26 4.82 9.28
CA ALA A 135 8.10 5.97 9.61
C ALA A 135 7.28 7.28 9.65
N ARG A 136 6.34 7.46 8.72
CA ARG A 136 5.44 8.63 8.70
C ARG A 136 4.48 8.64 9.89
N LEU A 137 3.81 7.53 10.18
CA LEU A 137 2.93 7.38 11.34
C LEU A 137 3.66 7.68 12.65
N GLN A 138 4.87 7.14 12.80
CA GLN A 138 5.72 7.42 13.96
C GLN A 138 6.05 8.92 14.08
N ALA A 139 6.43 9.58 12.98
CA ALA A 139 6.71 11.00 12.97
C ALA A 139 5.50 11.88 13.32
N LEU A 140 4.28 11.40 13.01
CA LEU A 140 3.02 12.05 13.37
C LEU A 140 2.55 11.70 14.80
N GLY A 141 3.29 10.85 15.53
CA GLY A 141 2.94 10.40 16.87
C GLY A 141 1.77 9.41 16.91
N ALA A 142 1.49 8.74 15.80
CA ALA A 142 0.45 7.72 15.70
C ALA A 142 0.97 6.34 16.13
N LYS A 143 0.08 5.48 16.63
CA LYS A 143 0.43 4.11 17.06
C LYS A 143 -0.07 3.11 16.04
N LEU A 144 0.82 2.55 15.21
CA LEU A 144 0.45 1.44 14.33
C LEU A 144 0.21 0.17 15.17
N VAL A 145 -1.05 -0.27 15.25
CA VAL A 145 -1.46 -1.45 16.05
C VAL A 145 -1.61 -2.70 15.21
N ASP A 146 -2.03 -2.57 13.95
CA ASP A 146 -2.19 -3.68 13.01
C ASP A 146 -1.87 -3.27 11.57
N ASN A 147 -1.54 -4.25 10.74
CA ASN A 147 -1.38 -4.12 9.30
C ASN A 147 -2.10 -5.28 8.60
N VAL A 148 -3.00 -4.95 7.69
CA VAL A 148 -3.70 -5.90 6.83
C VAL A 148 -3.19 -5.75 5.42
N VAL A 149 -2.80 -6.86 4.79
CA VAL A 149 -2.30 -6.88 3.42
C VAL A 149 -2.94 -8.02 2.64
N LEU A 150 -3.69 -7.66 1.61
CA LEU A 150 -4.17 -8.61 0.62
C LEU A 150 -3.44 -8.37 -0.70
N THR A 151 -2.86 -9.45 -1.22
CA THR A 151 -2.06 -9.47 -2.45
C THR A 151 -2.83 -10.10 -3.60
N ASP A 152 -2.33 -9.89 -4.82
CA ASP A 152 -2.88 -10.47 -6.05
C ASP A 152 -2.80 -12.00 -6.02
N ALA A 153 -3.88 -12.64 -6.47
CA ALA A 153 -4.00 -14.09 -6.51
C ALA A 153 -3.12 -14.71 -7.61
N CYS A 154 -2.79 -13.96 -8.68
CA CYS A 154 -1.92 -14.45 -9.72
C CYS A 154 -0.45 -14.37 -9.28
N GLY A 155 0.10 -15.51 -8.84
CA GLY A 155 1.43 -15.62 -8.24
C GLY A 155 2.53 -14.78 -8.90
N THR A 156 3.59 -14.46 -8.15
CA THR A 156 4.56 -13.40 -8.43
C THR A 156 5.00 -13.25 -9.89
N ALA A 157 5.26 -14.32 -10.64
CA ALA A 157 5.65 -14.21 -12.05
C ALA A 157 4.52 -13.70 -12.96
N ALA A 158 3.30 -14.22 -12.83
CA ALA A 158 2.20 -13.90 -13.73
C ALA A 158 1.63 -12.49 -13.49
N SER A 159 1.65 -12.04 -12.23
CA SER A 159 1.27 -10.66 -11.90
C SER A 159 2.22 -9.60 -12.47
N PHE A 160 3.46 -9.95 -12.86
CA PHE A 160 4.36 -9.00 -13.56
C PHE A 160 3.81 -8.58 -14.92
N LEU A 161 2.94 -9.41 -15.51
CA LEU A 161 2.29 -9.14 -16.78
C LEU A 161 0.84 -8.68 -16.58
N ALA A 162 0.08 -9.38 -15.72
CA ALA A 162 -1.34 -9.13 -15.53
C ALA A 162 -1.62 -7.73 -14.97
N THR A 163 -0.85 -7.26 -13.97
CA THR A 163 -1.08 -5.95 -13.35
C THR A 163 -0.77 -4.78 -14.31
N PRO A 164 0.38 -4.73 -15.02
CA PRO A 164 0.59 -3.69 -16.03
C PRO A 164 -0.46 -3.71 -17.14
N LEU A 165 -0.85 -4.90 -17.62
CA LEU A 165 -1.93 -5.01 -18.59
C LEU A 165 -3.23 -4.44 -18.05
N TRP A 166 -3.59 -4.70 -16.79
CA TRP A 166 -4.77 -4.08 -16.16
C TRP A 166 -4.64 -2.56 -16.07
N MET A 167 -3.48 -2.04 -15.68
CA MET A 167 -3.24 -0.59 -15.59
C MET A 167 -3.36 0.12 -16.94
N PHE A 168 -2.89 -0.50 -18.03
CA PHE A 168 -2.87 0.11 -19.36
C PHE A 168 -4.12 -0.18 -20.20
N THR A 169 -4.82 -1.29 -19.95
CA THR A 169 -6.03 -1.67 -20.71
C THR A 169 -7.33 -1.36 -19.96
N GLY A 170 -7.26 -1.17 -18.64
CA GLY A 170 -8.42 -1.01 -17.76
C GLY A 170 -9.15 -2.33 -17.44
N ARG A 171 -8.75 -3.44 -18.05
CA ARG A 171 -9.42 -4.75 -17.92
C ARG A 171 -8.61 -5.68 -17.00
N GLN A 172 -9.25 -6.22 -15.97
CA GLN A 172 -8.60 -7.17 -15.04
C GLN A 172 -8.18 -8.49 -15.74
N LYS A 173 -8.85 -8.85 -16.83
CA LYS A 173 -8.51 -10.00 -17.68
C LYS A 173 -8.61 -9.58 -19.14
N PRO A 174 -7.57 -8.93 -19.70
CA PRO A 174 -7.64 -8.41 -21.07
C PRO A 174 -7.57 -9.52 -22.12
N TYR A 175 -6.95 -10.66 -21.79
CA TYR A 175 -6.82 -11.83 -22.66
C TYR A 175 -7.17 -13.12 -21.89
N SER A 176 -7.63 -14.15 -22.60
CA SER A 176 -8.04 -15.42 -22.00
C SER A 176 -6.90 -16.17 -21.29
N TRP A 177 -5.68 -16.07 -21.83
CA TRP A 177 -4.45 -16.71 -21.34
C TRP A 177 -3.75 -15.94 -20.21
N VAL A 178 -4.11 -14.68 -19.97
CA VAL A 178 -3.58 -13.87 -18.86
C VAL A 178 -4.46 -14.14 -17.63
N PRO A 179 -3.88 -14.46 -16.46
CA PRO A 179 -4.68 -14.63 -15.25
C PRO A 179 -5.34 -13.31 -14.85
N ARG A 180 -6.45 -13.41 -14.11
CA ARG A 180 -7.16 -12.24 -13.60
C ARG A 180 -6.23 -11.47 -12.65
N ALA A 181 -6.03 -10.18 -12.91
CA ALA A 181 -5.25 -9.29 -12.07
C ALA A 181 -6.06 -8.85 -10.84
N GLY A 182 -5.35 -8.72 -9.71
CA GLY A 182 -5.88 -8.22 -8.44
C GLY A 182 -6.17 -9.32 -7.42
N ILE A 183 -6.55 -8.88 -6.22
CA ILE A 183 -7.00 -9.71 -5.11
C ILE A 183 -8.24 -10.52 -5.53
N ASP A 184 -8.26 -11.80 -5.14
CA ASP A 184 -9.39 -12.69 -5.36
C ASP A 184 -10.68 -12.19 -4.67
N GLU A 185 -11.84 -12.42 -5.28
CA GLU A 185 -13.13 -12.00 -4.72
C GLU A 185 -13.44 -12.70 -3.40
N THR A 186 -13.03 -13.95 -3.25
CA THR A 186 -13.20 -14.71 -2.00
C THR A 186 -12.36 -14.12 -0.87
N GLU A 187 -11.13 -13.67 -1.17
CA GLU A 187 -10.27 -12.99 -0.20
C GLU A 187 -10.79 -11.60 0.17
N ILE A 188 -11.35 -10.85 -0.78
CA ILE A 188 -12.02 -9.56 -0.50
C ILE A 188 -13.23 -9.80 0.40
N ALA A 189 -14.08 -10.78 0.11
CA ALA A 189 -15.24 -11.10 0.94
C ALA A 189 -14.83 -11.57 2.34
N ALA A 190 -13.83 -12.45 2.42
CA ALA A 190 -13.30 -12.95 3.69
C ALA A 190 -12.61 -11.87 4.55
N ALA A 191 -12.32 -10.68 4.00
CA ALA A 191 -11.74 -9.58 4.76
C ALA A 191 -12.67 -9.01 5.85
N SER A 192 -13.97 -9.34 5.83
CA SER A 192 -14.90 -8.99 6.92
C SER A 192 -14.41 -9.48 8.29
N ARG A 193 -13.67 -10.59 8.34
CA ARG A 193 -13.06 -11.13 9.58
C ARG A 193 -12.23 -10.09 10.35
N PHE A 194 -11.57 -9.17 9.63
CA PHE A 194 -10.80 -8.11 10.27
C PHE A 194 -11.72 -7.07 10.91
N GLY A 195 -12.81 -6.72 10.22
CA GLY A 195 -13.87 -5.86 10.75
C GLY A 195 -14.50 -6.42 12.02
N GLU A 196 -14.81 -7.72 12.01
CA GLU A 196 -15.37 -8.42 13.17
C GLU A 196 -14.45 -8.38 14.40
N ALA A 197 -13.15 -8.60 14.19
CA ALA A 197 -12.15 -8.53 15.24
C ALA A 197 -11.99 -7.11 15.79
N MET A 198 -11.95 -6.10 14.92
CA MET A 198 -11.90 -4.68 15.32
C MET A 198 -13.16 -4.27 16.09
N ALA A 199 -14.35 -4.67 15.62
CA ALA A 199 -15.62 -4.41 16.31
C ALA A 199 -15.61 -5.04 17.71
N ARG A 200 -15.23 -6.32 17.81
CA ARG A 200 -15.13 -7.02 19.10
C ARG A 200 -14.18 -6.31 20.06
N ARG A 201 -13.01 -5.86 19.58
CA ARG A 201 -12.05 -5.11 20.41
C ARG A 201 -12.62 -3.78 20.87
N LEU A 202 -13.26 -3.02 19.97
CA LEU A 202 -13.82 -1.70 20.28
C LEU A 202 -14.98 -1.77 21.30
N LEU A 203 -15.76 -2.85 21.25
CA LEU A 203 -16.90 -3.07 22.14
C LEU A 203 -16.54 -3.72 23.49
N ALA A 204 -15.38 -4.38 23.59
CA ALA A 204 -14.97 -5.07 24.81
C ALA A 204 -14.78 -4.12 26.00
N ASP A 205 -14.19 -2.94 25.76
CA ASP A 205 -13.94 -1.91 26.76
C ASP A 205 -13.68 -0.55 26.12
N GLN A 206 -13.60 0.50 26.96
CA GLN A 206 -13.27 1.86 26.55
C GLN A 206 -11.76 2.15 26.57
N GLN A 207 -10.91 1.18 26.93
CA GLN A 207 -9.48 1.42 27.01
C GLN A 207 -8.91 1.68 25.61
N PRO A 208 -7.84 2.49 25.50
CA PRO A 208 -7.12 2.67 24.25
C PRO A 208 -6.65 1.33 23.66
N ILE A 209 -6.66 1.23 22.33
CA ILE A 209 -6.14 0.04 21.65
C ILE A 209 -4.62 0.10 21.69
N GLU A 210 -4.02 -0.76 22.50
CA GLU A 210 -2.58 -0.78 22.67
C GLU A 210 -1.87 -1.99 22.05
N GLN A 211 -2.60 -3.07 21.81
CA GLN A 211 -2.10 -4.34 21.32
C GLN A 211 -2.74 -4.70 19.98
N PRO A 212 -2.05 -5.50 19.15
CA PRO A 212 -2.62 -6.02 17.90
C PRO A 212 -3.88 -6.84 18.17
N MET A 213 -4.90 -6.68 17.33
CA MET A 213 -6.18 -7.39 17.42
C MET A 213 -6.41 -8.35 16.25
N LEU A 214 -5.54 -8.35 15.23
CA LEU A 214 -5.70 -9.17 14.03
C LEU A 214 -4.78 -10.40 13.98
N SER A 215 -4.06 -10.67 15.07
CA SER A 215 -3.16 -11.81 15.20
C SER A 215 -3.85 -13.15 14.97
N GLY A 216 -3.26 -13.97 14.10
CA GLY A 216 -3.80 -15.29 13.73
C GLY A 216 -4.97 -15.26 12.75
N LEU A 217 -5.36 -14.09 12.24
CA LEU A 217 -6.44 -13.96 11.25
C LEU A 217 -5.94 -13.94 9.80
N GLY A 218 -4.66 -14.23 9.52
CA GLY A 218 -4.15 -14.11 8.16
C GLY A 218 -4.14 -12.65 7.67
N ALA A 219 -3.84 -11.70 8.57
CA ALA A 219 -3.80 -10.28 8.25
C ALA A 219 -2.62 -9.93 7.33
N VAL A 220 -1.51 -10.65 7.46
CA VAL A 220 -0.32 -10.46 6.63
C VAL A 220 0.17 -11.80 6.10
N LYS A 221 0.63 -11.82 4.85
CA LYS A 221 1.40 -12.95 4.30
C LYS A 221 2.66 -12.41 3.63
N VAL A 222 3.82 -12.66 4.23
CA VAL A 222 5.10 -12.15 3.73
C VAL A 222 5.72 -13.17 2.78
N ASP A 223 5.89 -12.78 1.51
CA ASP A 223 6.70 -13.55 0.57
C ASP A 223 8.20 -13.29 0.84
N GLU A 224 8.82 -14.20 1.59
CA GLU A 224 10.26 -14.21 1.91
C GLU A 224 11.15 -14.00 0.69
N LYS A 225 10.72 -14.49 -0.49
CA LYS A 225 11.51 -14.39 -1.73
C LYS A 225 11.58 -12.95 -2.22
N LEU A 226 10.64 -12.09 -1.85
CA LEU A 226 10.57 -10.71 -2.33
C LEU A 226 11.30 -9.72 -1.42
N ILE A 227 11.53 -10.04 -0.14
CA ILE A 227 12.13 -9.13 0.85
C ILE A 227 13.41 -8.46 0.31
N ALA A 228 14.40 -9.26 -0.09
CA ALA A 228 15.68 -8.72 -0.59
C ALA A 228 15.52 -7.96 -1.91
N SER A 229 14.68 -8.48 -2.81
CA SER A 229 14.45 -7.88 -4.13
C SER A 229 13.75 -6.52 -4.01
N GLU A 230 12.78 -6.40 -3.09
CA GLU A 230 12.06 -5.17 -2.82
C GLU A 230 12.96 -4.11 -2.16
N LYS A 231 13.82 -4.50 -1.21
CA LYS A 231 14.83 -3.59 -0.62
C LYS A 231 15.80 -3.03 -1.67
N VAL A 232 16.33 -3.90 -2.54
CA VAL A 232 17.24 -3.48 -3.63
C VAL A 232 16.50 -2.61 -4.65
N GLY A 233 15.29 -3.01 -5.04
CA GLY A 233 14.42 -2.25 -5.93
C GLY A 233 14.13 -0.85 -5.40
N ASN A 234 13.74 -0.73 -4.13
CA ASN A 234 13.47 0.56 -3.50
C ASN A 234 14.70 1.48 -3.46
N ARG A 235 15.91 0.95 -3.24
CA ARG A 235 17.16 1.73 -3.32
C ARG A 235 17.41 2.24 -4.74
N SER A 236 17.31 1.36 -5.73
CA SER A 236 17.45 1.72 -7.14
C SER A 236 16.41 2.78 -7.54
N PHE A 237 15.16 2.59 -7.14
CA PHE A 237 14.07 3.50 -7.43
C PHE A 237 14.31 4.86 -6.79
N THR A 238 14.80 4.90 -5.55
CA THR A 238 15.12 6.15 -4.87
C THR A 238 16.23 6.91 -5.60
N LEU A 239 17.31 6.22 -6.01
CA LEU A 239 18.39 6.83 -6.79
C LEU A 239 17.88 7.42 -8.10
N TRP A 240 17.18 6.63 -8.91
CA TRP A 240 16.62 7.08 -10.18
C TRP A 240 15.62 8.21 -10.00
N SER A 241 14.80 8.18 -8.96
CA SER A 241 13.84 9.25 -8.67
C SER A 241 14.52 10.58 -8.33
N ARG A 242 15.65 10.54 -7.63
CA ARG A 242 16.47 11.74 -7.36
C ARG A 242 17.10 12.28 -8.65
N LEU A 243 17.71 11.41 -9.45
CA LEU A 243 18.30 11.78 -10.74
C LEU A 243 17.25 12.40 -11.68
N LEU A 244 16.10 11.75 -11.84
CA LEU A 244 15.00 12.25 -12.67
C LEU A 244 14.42 13.56 -12.15
N SER A 245 14.29 13.71 -10.82
CA SER A 245 13.86 14.98 -10.22
C SER A 245 14.85 16.12 -10.48
N ALA A 246 16.15 15.83 -10.53
CA ALA A 246 17.18 16.83 -10.82
C ALA A 246 17.16 17.30 -12.28
N LEU A 247 16.63 16.49 -13.21
CA LEU A 247 16.50 16.88 -14.63
C LEU A 247 15.40 17.92 -14.89
N GLY A 248 14.53 18.19 -13.92
CA GLY A 248 13.54 19.26 -13.97
C GLY A 248 12.14 18.89 -13.46
N PRO A 249 11.17 19.81 -13.59
CA PRO A 249 9.78 19.58 -13.21
C PRO A 249 9.16 18.36 -13.90
N GLN A 250 8.09 17.81 -13.31
CA GLN A 250 7.43 16.58 -13.74
C GLN A 250 7.05 16.55 -15.23
N GLN A 251 6.64 17.68 -15.79
CA GLN A 251 6.22 17.80 -17.20
C GLN A 251 7.33 18.30 -18.14
N SER A 252 8.56 18.49 -17.64
CA SER A 252 9.66 18.97 -18.48
C SER A 252 10.11 17.94 -19.54
N ARG A 253 10.56 18.43 -20.69
CA ARG A 253 11.07 17.60 -21.79
C ARG A 253 12.36 16.86 -21.40
N ARG A 254 13.27 17.52 -20.69
CA ARG A 254 14.54 16.94 -20.20
C ARG A 254 14.30 15.73 -19.30
N ARG A 255 13.39 15.87 -18.33
CA ARG A 255 12.99 14.74 -17.48
C ARG A 255 12.26 13.66 -18.27
N GLY A 256 11.45 14.03 -19.26
CA GLY A 256 10.83 13.07 -20.19
C GLY A 256 11.85 12.18 -20.91
N ALA A 257 12.94 12.76 -21.43
CA ALA A 257 14.01 11.99 -22.06
C ALA A 257 14.73 11.07 -21.05
N GLY A 258 15.08 11.58 -19.88
CA GLY A 258 15.66 10.76 -18.80
C GLY A 258 14.74 9.62 -18.36
N LEU A 259 13.42 9.84 -18.38
CA LEU A 259 12.43 8.82 -18.05
C LEU A 259 12.43 7.67 -19.05
N VAL A 260 12.60 7.94 -20.35
CA VAL A 260 12.72 6.89 -21.37
C VAL A 260 13.96 6.03 -21.10
N VAL A 261 15.10 6.66 -20.77
CA VAL A 261 16.33 5.94 -20.38
C VAL A 261 16.08 5.06 -19.16
N TYR A 262 15.39 5.59 -18.15
CA TYR A 262 15.02 4.82 -16.96
C TYR A 262 14.10 3.64 -17.28
N ILE A 263 13.11 3.80 -18.17
CA ILE A 263 12.21 2.72 -18.58
C ILE A 263 12.99 1.61 -19.27
N VAL A 264 13.91 1.94 -20.19
CA VAL A 264 14.77 0.96 -20.84
C VAL A 264 15.64 0.24 -19.81
N PHE A 265 16.26 0.99 -18.89
CA PHE A 265 17.02 0.41 -17.78
C PHE A 265 16.17 -0.55 -16.94
N LEU A 266 14.94 -0.18 -16.60
CA LEU A 266 14.04 -1.00 -15.80
C LEU A 266 13.66 -2.30 -16.52
N ILE A 267 13.35 -2.22 -17.82
CA ILE A 267 13.05 -3.41 -18.64
C ILE A 267 14.26 -4.33 -18.69
N CYS A 268 15.45 -3.80 -18.97
CA CYS A 268 16.69 -4.58 -18.97
C CYS A 268 16.94 -5.24 -17.61
N LEU A 269 16.72 -4.53 -16.51
CA LEU A 269 16.88 -5.05 -15.16
C LEU A 269 15.89 -6.19 -14.86
N ILE A 270 14.64 -6.06 -15.29
CA ILE A 270 13.62 -7.11 -15.11
C ILE A 270 14.01 -8.37 -15.89
N ILE A 271 14.47 -8.23 -17.15
CA ILE A 271 14.83 -9.37 -18.00
C ILE A 271 16.13 -10.05 -17.55
N THR A 272 17.08 -9.31 -17.00
CA THR A 272 18.42 -9.83 -16.65
C THR A 272 18.56 -10.19 -15.17
N VAL A 273 18.32 -9.23 -14.27
CA VAL A 273 18.62 -9.37 -12.84
C VAL A 273 17.62 -10.27 -12.13
N VAL A 274 16.33 -10.25 -12.50
CA VAL A 274 15.32 -11.08 -11.84
C VAL A 274 15.59 -12.59 -12.04
N PRO A 275 15.85 -13.10 -13.25
CA PRO A 275 16.24 -14.51 -13.43
C PRO A 275 17.53 -14.87 -12.71
N ILE A 276 18.57 -14.03 -12.83
CA ILE A 276 19.88 -14.26 -12.19
C ILE A 276 19.74 -14.35 -10.68
N THR A 277 19.01 -13.41 -10.05
CA THR A 277 18.80 -13.41 -8.60
C THR A 277 17.93 -14.57 -8.13
N ALA A 278 17.00 -15.07 -8.95
CA ALA A 278 16.24 -16.28 -8.64
C ALA A 278 17.15 -17.52 -8.60
N VAL A 279 18.09 -17.65 -9.55
CA VAL A 279 19.07 -18.75 -9.58
C VAL A 279 20.04 -18.65 -8.40
N LEU A 280 20.61 -17.47 -8.12
CA LEU A 280 21.50 -17.24 -6.98
C LEU A 280 20.85 -17.55 -5.63
N LYS A 281 19.57 -17.20 -5.44
CA LYS A 281 18.82 -17.53 -4.22
C LYS A 281 18.65 -19.03 -4.03
N LYS A 282 18.48 -19.80 -5.12
CA LYS A 282 18.41 -21.27 -5.05
C LYS A 282 19.72 -21.86 -4.55
N LEU A 283 20.86 -21.26 -4.90
CA LEU A 283 22.20 -21.72 -4.51
C LEU A 283 22.58 -21.31 -3.08
N LEU A 284 22.20 -20.11 -2.64
CA LEU A 284 22.56 -19.53 -1.32
C LEU A 284 21.50 -19.76 -0.23
N ALA A 285 20.48 -20.57 -0.50
CA ALA A 285 19.35 -20.84 0.38
C ALA A 285 19.72 -21.32 1.80
N PRO A 286 20.71 -22.21 2.04
CA PRO A 286 20.94 -22.74 3.39
C PRO A 286 21.60 -21.72 4.33
N LEU A 287 22.42 -20.80 3.81
CA LEU A 287 23.24 -19.88 4.62
C LEU A 287 22.48 -18.63 5.12
N SER A 288 21.30 -18.35 4.56
CA SER A 288 20.54 -17.11 4.83
C SER A 288 19.19 -17.31 5.53
N LYS A 289 18.79 -18.56 5.84
CA LYS A 289 17.47 -18.90 6.41
C LYS A 289 17.14 -18.13 7.69
N ALA A 290 18.07 -18.12 8.65
CA ALA A 290 17.84 -17.47 9.95
C ALA A 290 17.61 -15.96 9.80
N ARG A 291 18.35 -15.31 8.90
CA ARG A 291 18.16 -13.88 8.60
C ARG A 291 16.82 -13.62 7.94
N ILE A 292 16.45 -14.43 6.95
CA ILE A 292 15.20 -14.29 6.22
C ILE A 292 14.00 -14.46 7.16
N GLN A 293 14.05 -15.42 8.09
CA GLN A 293 12.95 -15.60 9.04
C GLN A 293 12.82 -14.45 10.04
N ARG A 294 13.94 -13.86 10.49
CA ARG A 294 13.89 -12.64 11.30
C ARG A 294 13.27 -11.48 10.54
N GLU A 295 13.64 -11.29 9.27
CA GLU A 295 13.05 -10.25 8.43
C GLU A 295 11.55 -10.52 8.17
N LYS A 296 11.17 -11.78 7.95
CA LYS A 296 9.78 -12.18 7.78
C LYS A 296 8.94 -11.83 9.01
N ALA A 297 9.40 -12.24 10.20
CA ALA A 297 8.72 -11.94 11.46
C ALA A 297 8.59 -10.42 11.69
N TYR A 298 9.63 -9.66 11.37
CA TYR A 298 9.59 -8.20 11.45
C TYR A 298 8.52 -7.58 10.53
N PHE A 299 8.44 -8.05 9.27
CA PHE A 299 7.47 -7.53 8.31
C PHE A 299 6.04 -8.00 8.57
N ALA A 300 5.87 -9.19 9.16
CA ALA A 300 4.57 -9.66 9.61
C ALA A 300 4.01 -8.80 10.76
N GLY A 301 4.89 -8.23 11.60
CA GLY A 301 4.50 -7.32 12.66
C GLY A 301 3.88 -6.00 12.16
N PRO A 302 2.88 -5.45 12.88
CA PRO A 302 2.46 -5.88 14.23
C PRO A 302 1.41 -6.99 14.27
N SER A 303 0.68 -7.26 13.18
CA SER A 303 -0.42 -8.25 13.18
C SER A 303 0.03 -9.72 13.16
N GLY A 304 1.23 -10.02 12.67
CA GLY A 304 1.63 -11.41 12.41
C GLY A 304 1.00 -11.99 11.14
N GLU A 305 1.33 -13.26 10.87
CA GLU A 305 0.65 -14.07 9.83
C GLU A 305 -0.57 -14.80 10.42
#